data_AF-A0A7V0I9X9-F1
#
_entry.id   AF-A0A7V0I9X9-F1
#
_cell.length_a   1.000
_cell.length_b   1.000
_cell.length_c   1.000
_cell.angle_alpha   90.00
_cell.angle_beta   90.00
_cell.angle_gamma   90.00
#
_symmetry.space_group_name_H-M   'P 1'
#
loop_
_entity.id
_entity.type
_entity.pdbx_description
1 polymer ?
#
loop_
_entity_poly.entity_id
_entity_poly.type
_entity_poly.pdbx_seq_one_letter_code
_entity_poly.pdbx_strand_id
1 'polypeptide(L)'
;MLDEQIKRYLDFARRGIENEEWLYTSLALDMLELYCHENNIDVPEDVAILRKKLYESYLPHGIAFVKSYLENGMYTHAKFELVRILECAEKANEKLPIDVKRIVEDVERKLKRHSEESIIFPEFKRFYSVE
;
A
#
# COMPACT_ATOMS: atom_id res chain seq x y z
N MET A 1 11.62 0.39 30.89
CA MET A 1 12.37 -0.10 29.70
C MET A 1 11.44 -0.57 28.58
N LEU A 2 10.30 -1.21 28.87
CA LEU A 2 9.28 -1.56 27.86
C LEU A 2 8.75 -0.33 27.09
N ASP A 3 8.39 0.74 27.82
CA ASP A 3 7.85 1.98 27.23
C ASP A 3 8.83 2.69 26.28
N GLU A 4 10.14 2.54 26.50
CA GLU A 4 11.16 3.17 25.67
C GLU A 4 11.30 2.45 24.33
N GLN A 5 11.17 1.12 24.30
CA GLN A 5 11.19 0.36 23.06
C GLN A 5 9.96 0.67 22.19
N ILE A 6 8.77 0.74 22.80
CA ILE A 6 7.53 1.16 22.13
C ILE A 6 7.71 2.55 21.51
N LYS A 7 8.22 3.51 22.29
CA LYS A 7 8.47 4.87 21.80
C LYS A 7 9.42 4.89 20.60
N ARG A 8 10.50 4.08 20.62
CA ARG A 8 11.46 4.01 19.51
C ARG A 8 10.82 3.50 18.21
N TYR A 9 9.96 2.49 18.27
CA TYR A 9 9.23 2.02 17.10
C TYR A 9 8.26 3.07 16.55
N LEU A 10 7.51 3.74 17.43
CA LEU A 10 6.59 4.81 17.01
C LEU A 10 7.34 5.99 16.37
N ASP A 11 8.47 6.41 16.96
CA ASP A 11 9.29 7.49 16.40
C ASP A 11 9.96 7.09 15.08
N PHE A 12 10.38 5.83 14.94
CA PHE A 12 10.89 5.30 13.68
C PHE A 12 9.80 5.33 12.61
N ALA A 13 8.60 4.84 12.94
CA ALA A 13 7.49 4.79 11.98
C ALA A 13 7.06 6.19 11.53
N ARG A 14 7.00 7.17 12.43
CA ARG A 14 6.71 8.58 12.09
C ARG A 14 7.70 9.13 11.06
N ARG A 15 9.01 8.99 11.32
CA ARG A 15 10.05 9.44 10.38
C ARG A 15 10.05 8.66 9.08
N GLY A 16 9.78 7.36 9.13
CA GLY A 16 9.73 6.51 7.94
C GLY A 16 8.58 6.89 7.00
N ILE A 17 7.44 7.34 7.53
CA ILE A 17 6.36 7.92 6.70
C ILE A 17 6.83 9.21 6.02
N GLU A 18 7.48 10.11 6.76
CA GLU A 18 8.00 11.39 6.23
C GLU A 18 9.09 11.19 5.17
N ASN A 19 9.91 10.15 5.33
CA ASN A 19 11.00 9.80 4.43
C ASN A 19 10.58 8.85 3.30
N GLU A 20 9.28 8.51 3.20
CA GLU A 20 8.76 7.58 2.18
C GLU A 20 9.37 6.16 2.25
N GLU A 21 9.86 5.75 3.42
CA GLU A 21 10.47 4.44 3.67
C GLU A 21 9.38 3.38 3.99
N TRP A 22 8.42 3.19 3.09
CA TRP A 22 7.18 2.46 3.41
C TRP A 22 7.38 1.02 3.88
N LEU A 23 8.32 0.29 3.27
CA LEU A 23 8.59 -1.11 3.63
C LEU A 23 9.13 -1.23 5.06
N TYR A 24 10.18 -0.46 5.38
CA TYR A 24 10.78 -0.47 6.70
C TYR A 24 9.83 0.07 7.76
N THR A 25 9.01 1.05 7.40
CA THR A 25 7.96 1.59 8.27
C THR A 25 6.90 0.55 8.60
N SER A 26 6.39 -0.17 7.59
CA SER A 26 5.42 -1.26 7.82
C SER A 26 6.01 -2.31 8.75
N LEU A 27 7.24 -2.75 8.49
CA LEU A 27 7.92 -3.74 9.32
C LEU A 27 8.11 -3.24 10.76
N ALA A 28 8.42 -1.97 10.97
CA ALA A 28 8.55 -1.41 12.31
C ALA A 28 7.23 -1.45 13.10
N LEU A 29 6.09 -1.19 12.45
CA LEU A 29 4.78 -1.30 13.08
C LEU A 29 4.42 -2.77 13.38
N ASP A 30 4.70 -3.69 12.45
CA ASP A 30 4.48 -5.13 12.66
C ASP A 30 5.33 -5.68 13.81
N MET A 31 6.58 -5.25 13.92
CA MET A 31 7.48 -5.61 15.02
C MET A 31 7.02 -5.03 16.36
N LEU A 32 6.43 -3.83 16.36
CA LEU A 32 5.86 -3.25 17.58
C LEU A 32 4.64 -4.04 18.06
N GLU A 33 3.74 -4.43 17.16
CA GLU A 33 2.59 -5.26 17.51
C GLU A 33 3.01 -6.64 18.05
N LEU A 34 3.98 -7.27 17.38
CA LEU A 34 4.57 -8.53 17.85
C LEU A 34 5.17 -8.37 19.25
N TYR A 35 5.94 -7.30 19.48
CA TYR A 35 6.53 -7.00 20.78
C TYR A 35 5.46 -6.82 21.87
N CYS A 36 4.40 -6.06 21.60
CA CYS A 36 3.27 -5.88 22.51
C CYS A 36 2.62 -7.23 22.84
N HIS A 37 2.35 -8.06 21.83
CA HIS A 37 1.78 -9.39 22.00
C HIS A 37 2.65 -10.30 22.87
N GLU A 38 3.96 -10.40 22.58
CA GLU A 38 4.89 -11.25 23.33
C GLU A 38 5.03 -10.84 24.81
N ASN A 39 4.78 -9.56 25.12
CA ASN A 39 4.89 -9.03 26.48
C ASN A 39 3.52 -8.87 27.18
N ASN A 40 2.42 -9.31 26.56
CA ASN A 40 1.04 -9.11 27.05
C ASN A 40 0.72 -7.64 27.36
N ILE A 41 1.14 -6.73 26.47
CA ILE A 41 0.89 -5.30 26.53
C ILE A 41 -0.13 -4.94 25.44
N ASP A 42 -1.04 -4.03 25.73
CA ASP A 42 -1.96 -3.52 24.73
C ASP A 42 -1.19 -2.78 23.63
N VAL A 43 -1.60 -2.99 22.38
CA VAL A 43 -1.04 -2.28 21.23
C VAL A 43 -1.44 -0.79 21.34
N PRO A 44 -0.49 0.16 21.26
CA PRO A 44 -0.82 1.58 21.29
C PRO A 44 -1.74 1.97 20.13
N GLU A 45 -2.75 2.81 20.40
CA GLU A 45 -3.69 3.32 19.37
C GLU A 45 -2.96 4.02 18.20
N ASP A 46 -1.83 4.66 18.50
CA ASP A 46 -0.94 5.28 17.51
C ASP A 46 -0.52 4.32 16.39
N VAL A 47 -0.43 3.01 16.65
CA VAL A 47 -0.10 2.01 15.61
C VAL A 47 -1.14 2.02 14.50
N ALA A 48 -2.43 2.00 14.84
CA ALA A 48 -3.50 2.02 13.85
C ALA A 48 -3.49 3.34 13.05
N ILE A 49 -3.28 4.47 13.74
CA ILE A 49 -3.20 5.79 13.11
C ILE A 49 -2.02 5.86 12.14
N LEU A 50 -0.83 5.41 12.55
CA LEU A 50 0.38 5.43 11.72
C LEU A 50 0.26 4.45 10.54
N ARG A 51 -0.35 3.28 10.74
CA ARG A 51 -0.60 2.31 9.68
C ARG A 51 -1.52 2.89 8.61
N LYS A 52 -2.58 3.61 9.00
CA LYS A 52 -3.44 4.33 8.05
C LYS A 52 -2.67 5.39 7.26
N LYS A 53 -1.91 6.25 7.95
CA LYS A 53 -1.08 7.29 7.32
C LYS A 53 -0.04 6.74 6.37
N LEU A 54 0.57 5.60 6.71
CA LEU A 54 1.52 4.89 5.85
C LEU A 54 0.87 4.48 4.52
N TYR A 55 -0.35 3.96 4.57
CA TYR A 55 -1.08 3.60 3.36
C TYR A 55 -1.50 4.82 2.54
N GLU A 56 -2.01 5.87 3.18
CA GLU A 56 -2.35 7.14 2.54
C GLU A 56 -1.15 7.76 1.82
N SER A 57 0.03 7.79 2.47
CA SER A 57 1.24 8.37 1.89
C SER A 57 1.78 7.57 0.69
N TYR A 58 1.51 6.26 0.65
CA TYR A 58 1.95 5.40 -0.45
C TYR A 58 1.21 5.65 -1.77
N LEU A 59 -0.09 5.92 -1.71
CA LEU A 59 -0.98 5.96 -2.89
C LEU A 59 -0.46 6.81 -4.06
N PRO A 60 -0.03 8.07 -3.90
CA PRO A 60 0.46 8.87 -5.02
C PRO A 60 1.73 8.28 -5.66
N HIS A 61 2.60 7.65 -4.88
CA HIS A 61 3.83 7.03 -5.37
C HIS A 61 3.57 5.72 -6.10
N GLY A 62 2.67 4.88 -5.56
CA GLY A 62 2.23 3.69 -6.26
C GLY A 62 1.69 4.02 -7.65
N ILE A 63 0.85 5.05 -7.77
CA ILE A 63 0.34 5.52 -9.07
C ILE A 63 1.49 5.96 -10.01
N ALA A 64 2.49 6.66 -9.48
CA ALA A 64 3.67 7.04 -10.26
C ALA A 64 4.50 5.83 -10.72
N PHE A 65 4.67 4.81 -9.87
CA PHE A 65 5.34 3.56 -10.24
C PHE A 65 4.60 2.81 -11.34
N VAL A 66 3.27 2.70 -11.26
CA VAL A 66 2.48 2.07 -12.33
C VAL A 66 2.70 2.77 -13.67
N LYS A 67 2.69 4.11 -13.68
CA LYS A 67 2.96 4.89 -14.90
C LYS A 67 4.36 4.61 -15.45
N SER A 68 5.38 4.63 -14.60
CA SER A 68 6.75 4.29 -14.97
C SER A 68 6.86 2.86 -15.54
N TYR A 69 6.22 1.87 -14.90
CA TYR A 69 6.22 0.50 -15.39
C TYR A 69 5.53 0.36 -16.76
N LEU A 70 4.42 1.08 -16.98
CA LEU A 70 3.76 1.13 -18.29
C LEU A 70 4.67 1.71 -19.38
N GLU A 71 5.39 2.80 -19.09
CA GLU A 71 6.33 3.44 -20.01
C GLU A 71 7.50 2.52 -20.38
N ASN A 72 7.95 1.70 -19.42
CA ASN A 72 9.06 0.76 -19.59
C ASN A 72 8.63 -0.63 -20.09
N GLY A 73 7.35 -0.82 -20.43
CA GLY A 73 6.83 -2.11 -20.90
C GLY A 73 6.78 -3.21 -19.83
N MET A 74 6.91 -2.85 -18.56
CA MET A 74 6.92 -3.76 -17.41
C MET A 74 5.48 -4.03 -16.92
N TYR A 75 4.62 -4.56 -17.80
CA TYR A 75 3.18 -4.62 -17.55
C TYR A 75 2.79 -5.52 -16.37
N THR A 76 3.50 -6.62 -16.17
CA THR A 76 3.32 -7.48 -14.99
C THR A 76 3.65 -6.74 -13.67
N HIS A 77 4.69 -5.90 -13.64
CA HIS A 77 5.03 -5.08 -12.48
C HIS A 77 3.99 -3.99 -12.23
N ALA A 78 3.55 -3.31 -13.30
CA ALA A 78 2.44 -2.36 -13.25
C ALA A 78 1.20 -2.97 -12.61
N LYS A 79 0.92 -4.24 -12.92
CA LYS A 79 -0.19 -4.99 -12.34
C LYS A 79 -0.02 -5.30 -10.86
N PHE A 80 1.13 -5.82 -10.43
CA PHE A 80 1.37 -6.06 -9.01
C PHE A 80 1.26 -4.78 -8.19
N GLU A 81 1.77 -3.69 -8.73
CA GLU A 81 1.69 -2.38 -8.10
C GLU A 81 0.24 -1.88 -7.99
N LEU A 82 -0.59 -2.10 -9.02
CA LEU A 82 -2.03 -1.82 -8.96
C LEU A 82 -2.75 -2.61 -7.85
N VAL A 83 -2.42 -3.89 -7.64
CA VAL A 83 -2.97 -4.67 -6.51
C VAL A 83 -2.61 -4.02 -5.19
N ARG A 84 -1.34 -3.63 -5.01
CA ARG A 84 -0.88 -2.97 -3.79
C ARG A 84 -1.60 -1.64 -3.53
N ILE A 85 -1.82 -0.84 -4.57
CA ILE A 85 -2.60 0.41 -4.47
C ILE A 85 -4.03 0.14 -3.98
N LEU A 86 -4.70 -0.90 -4.47
CA LEU A 86 -6.03 -1.28 -3.98
C LEU A 86 -6.01 -1.63 -2.49
N GLU A 87 -5.08 -2.50 -2.10
CA GLU A 87 -4.96 -2.93 -0.70
C GLU A 87 -4.69 -1.74 0.22
N CYS A 88 -3.79 -0.83 -0.18
CA CYS A 88 -3.53 0.40 0.58
C CYS A 88 -4.77 1.29 0.66
N ALA A 89 -5.52 1.47 -0.43
CA ALA A 89 -6.74 2.27 -0.42
C ALA A 89 -7.82 1.68 0.48
N GLU A 90 -8.01 0.36 0.45
CA GLU A 90 -8.95 -0.33 1.35
C GLU A 90 -8.56 -0.15 2.81
N LYS A 91 -7.29 -0.40 3.15
CA LYS A 91 -6.79 -0.29 4.52
C LYS A 91 -6.74 1.17 5.01
N ALA A 92 -6.59 2.13 4.10
CA ALA A 92 -6.72 3.56 4.39
C ALA A 92 -8.18 4.03 4.43
N ASN A 93 -9.14 3.20 4.00
CA ASN A 93 -10.52 3.61 3.74
C ASN A 93 -10.62 4.83 2.82
N GLU A 94 -9.76 4.85 1.78
CA GLU A 94 -9.67 5.91 0.79
C GLU A 94 -10.31 5.48 -0.53
N LYS A 95 -10.93 6.44 -1.22
CA LYS A 95 -11.41 6.22 -2.59
C LYS A 95 -10.28 6.50 -3.57
N LEU A 96 -10.10 5.59 -4.52
CA LEU A 96 -9.12 5.80 -5.58
C LEU A 96 -9.62 6.83 -6.59
N PRO A 97 -8.73 7.70 -7.11
CA PRO A 97 -9.10 8.67 -8.11
C PRO A 97 -9.49 7.97 -9.43
N ILE A 98 -10.38 8.60 -10.20
CA ILE A 98 -10.89 8.05 -11.47
C ILE A 98 -9.79 7.70 -12.47
N ASP A 99 -8.65 8.38 -12.41
CA ASP A 99 -7.51 8.11 -13.27
C ASP A 99 -6.91 6.72 -13.05
N VAL A 100 -7.02 6.15 -11.84
CA VAL A 100 -6.54 4.79 -11.56
C VAL A 100 -7.37 3.76 -12.34
N LYS A 101 -8.69 3.96 -12.52
CA LYS A 101 -9.51 3.11 -13.38
C LYS A 101 -8.98 3.07 -14.82
N ARG A 102 -8.65 4.23 -15.38
CA ARG A 102 -8.09 4.33 -16.74
C ARG A 102 -6.74 3.63 -16.85
N ILE A 103 -5.90 3.76 -15.83
CA ILE A 103 -4.61 3.08 -15.76
C ILE A 103 -4.79 1.56 -15.74
N VAL A 104 -5.75 1.03 -14.98
CA VAL A 104 -6.07 -0.40 -14.93
C VAL A 104 -6.49 -0.92 -16.31
N GLU A 105 -7.42 -0.23 -16.97
CA GLU A 105 -7.87 -0.58 -18.31
C GLU A 105 -6.69 -0.61 -19.32
N ASP A 106 -5.72 0.31 -19.18
CA ASP A 106 -4.53 0.32 -20.02
C ASP A 106 -3.58 -0.86 -19.72
N VAL A 107 -3.28 -1.12 -18.44
CA VAL A 107 -2.47 -2.27 -18.02
C VAL A 107 -3.06 -3.59 -18.53
N GLU A 108 -4.36 -3.81 -18.36
CA GLU A 108 -5.04 -5.01 -18.87
C GLU A 108 -4.96 -5.12 -20.40
N ARG A 109 -5.17 -4.01 -21.11
CA ARG A 109 -5.08 -3.96 -22.57
C ARG A 109 -3.68 -4.31 -23.05
N LYS A 110 -2.63 -3.82 -22.37
CA LYS A 110 -1.23 -4.10 -22.69
C LYS A 110 -0.86 -5.55 -22.40
N LEU A 111 -1.20 -6.08 -21.23
CA LEU A 111 -0.98 -7.50 -20.88
C LEU A 111 -1.58 -8.45 -21.94
N LYS A 112 -2.84 -8.22 -22.33
CA LYS A 112 -3.52 -9.02 -23.35
C LYS A 112 -2.83 -8.98 -24.72
N ARG A 113 -2.27 -7.83 -25.11
CA ARG A 113 -1.57 -7.68 -26.41
C ARG A 113 -0.20 -8.34 -26.43
N HIS A 114 0.45 -8.48 -25.28
CA HIS A 114 1.81 -8.99 -25.16
C HIS A 114 1.88 -10.46 -24.71
N SER A 115 0.74 -11.16 -24.64
CA SER A 115 0.64 -12.57 -24.22
C SER A 115 1.25 -12.86 -22.83
N GLU A 116 1.40 -11.83 -22.00
CA GLU A 116 1.70 -12.00 -20.58
C GLU A 116 0.42 -12.50 -19.89
N GLU A 117 0.52 -13.53 -19.03
CA GLU A 117 -0.63 -14.17 -18.38
C GLU A 117 -1.61 -13.12 -17.81
N SER A 118 -2.79 -13.01 -18.42
CA SER A 118 -3.84 -12.13 -17.91
C SER A 118 -4.55 -12.82 -16.73
N ILE A 119 -3.96 -12.77 -15.53
CA ILE A 119 -4.80 -12.87 -14.32
C ILE A 119 -5.68 -11.61 -14.36
N ILE A 120 -6.98 -11.82 -14.57
CA ILE A 120 -8.00 -10.77 -14.54
C ILE A 120 -7.92 -10.09 -13.15
N PHE A 121 -8.35 -8.84 -13.05
CA PHE A 121 -8.53 -8.13 -11.79
C PHE A 121 -10.01 -8.16 -11.31
N PRO A 122 -10.58 -9.28 -10.80
CA PRO A 122 -11.91 -9.28 -10.23
C PRO A 122 -12.11 -8.22 -9.14
N GLU A 123 -11.07 -7.92 -8.37
CA GLU A 123 -11.07 -7.09 -7.16
C GLU A 123 -11.32 -5.61 -7.48
N PHE A 124 -10.86 -5.12 -8.63
CA PHE A 124 -11.00 -3.73 -9.06
C PHE A 124 -12.46 -3.30 -9.25
N LYS A 125 -13.38 -4.23 -9.56
CA LYS A 125 -14.79 -3.89 -9.75
C LYS A 125 -15.42 -3.25 -8.51
N ARG A 126 -14.98 -3.60 -7.30
CA ARG A 126 -15.56 -3.12 -6.03
C ARG A 126 -15.23 -1.66 -5.72
N PHE A 127 -14.12 -1.14 -6.23
CA PHE A 127 -13.66 0.24 -5.97
C PHE A 127 -14.30 1.27 -6.92
N TYR A 128 -14.94 0.83 -8.00
CA TYR A 128 -15.53 1.71 -9.03
C TYR A 128 -16.99 1.37 -9.38
N SER A 129 -17.60 0.39 -8.72
CA SER A 129 -19.04 0.16 -8.78
C SER A 129 -19.75 1.31 -8.07
N VAL A 130 -20.26 2.25 -8.86
CA VAL A 130 -21.23 3.26 -8.46
C VAL A 130 -22.59 2.58 -8.46
N GLU A 131 -23.24 2.48 -7.29
CA GLU A 131 -24.69 2.67 -7.25
C GLU A 131 -24.98 4.16 -7.18
#